data_AF-A0A895Y6T8-F1
#
_entry.id   AF-A0A895Y6T8-F1
#
_cell.length_a   1.000
_cell.length_b   1.000
_cell.length_c   1.000
_cell.angle_alpha   90.00
_cell.angle_beta   90.00
_cell.angle_gamma   90.00
#
_symmetry.space_group_name_H-M   'P 1'
#
loop_
_entity.id
_entity.type
_entity.pdbx_description
1 polymer ?
#
loop_
_entity_poly.entity_id
_entity_poly.type
_entity_poly.pdbx_seq_one_letter_code
_entity_poly.pdbx_strand_id
1 'polypeptide(L)'
;MTVVSQAAPRPVPVLNAANVITAVRLALIPVFVALVVVSGMTHSGWLAAACLVFLAASLTDFLDGWIARRYGLVTSFGKVADPIADKALTGTALLLLSWYGELWWLVTLVILGREFAVTGLRFWVIRRGVIPASRGGKLKTALQIAAIAWYLWPFPAGLAAVGPWLMGAAVVVTVATGVDYAFRAWRLRRSG
;
A
#
# COMPACT_ATOMS: atom_id res chain seq x y z
N MET A 1 18.71 49.61 -4.70
CA MET A 1 18.07 48.40 -4.14
C MET A 1 17.13 47.82 -5.20
N THR A 2 17.58 46.84 -5.97
CA THR A 2 16.77 46.16 -6.99
C THR A 2 15.95 45.06 -6.31
N VAL A 3 14.65 45.25 -6.23
CA VAL A 3 13.71 44.23 -5.76
C VAL A 3 13.64 43.15 -6.83
N VAL A 4 14.27 42.01 -6.59
CA VAL A 4 14.09 40.83 -7.44
C VAL A 4 12.65 40.36 -7.26
N SER A 5 11.81 40.63 -8.25
CA SER A 5 10.44 40.11 -8.33
C SER A 5 10.53 38.58 -8.38
N GLN A 6 10.26 37.92 -7.25
CA GLN A 6 10.14 36.46 -7.23
C GLN A 6 8.91 36.07 -8.05
N ALA A 7 9.14 35.50 -9.24
CA ALA A 7 8.08 34.93 -10.05
C ALA A 7 7.37 33.83 -9.23
N ALA A 8 6.03 33.90 -9.17
CA ALA A 8 5.24 32.89 -8.48
C ALA A 8 5.57 31.48 -9.02
N PRO A 9 5.68 30.46 -8.16
CA PRO A 9 5.96 29.09 -8.60
C PRO A 9 4.92 28.65 -9.65
N ARG A 10 5.37 28.10 -10.78
CA ARG A 10 4.45 27.57 -11.80
C ARG A 10 3.64 26.42 -11.20
N PRO A 11 2.30 26.36 -11.45
CA PRO A 11 1.48 25.25 -10.99
C PRO A 11 1.95 23.95 -11.65
N VAL A 12 2.09 22.89 -10.84
CA VAL A 12 2.49 21.57 -11.33
C VAL A 12 1.33 20.97 -12.14
N PRO A 13 1.53 20.57 -13.40
CA PRO A 13 0.48 19.97 -14.21
C PRO A 13 0.06 18.59 -13.66
N VAL A 14 -1.22 18.26 -13.82
CA VAL A 14 -1.77 16.94 -13.45
C VAL A 14 -1.14 15.83 -14.31
N LEU A 15 -0.86 16.09 -15.58
CA LEU A 15 -0.10 15.17 -16.41
C LEU A 15 1.40 15.35 -16.13
N ASN A 16 1.95 14.53 -15.25
CA ASN A 16 3.37 14.48 -14.94
C ASN A 16 3.81 13.04 -14.70
N ALA A 17 5.12 12.80 -14.63
CA ALA A 17 5.70 11.47 -14.49
C ALA A 17 5.14 10.68 -13.29
N ALA A 18 4.96 11.32 -12.12
CA ALA A 18 4.44 10.64 -10.93
C ALA A 18 2.99 10.18 -11.16
N ASN A 19 2.12 11.07 -11.63
CA ASN A 19 0.71 10.74 -11.87
C ASN A 19 0.52 9.69 -12.99
N VAL A 20 1.39 9.67 -14.01
CA VAL A 20 1.38 8.62 -15.05
C VAL A 20 1.70 7.26 -14.43
N ILE A 21 2.70 7.18 -13.56
CA ILE A 21 3.06 5.93 -12.88
C ILE A 21 1.91 5.46 -11.97
N THR A 22 1.25 6.38 -11.25
CA THR A 22 0.07 6.04 -10.44
C THR A 22 -1.08 5.52 -11.31
N ALA A 23 -1.33 6.13 -12.47
CA ALA A 23 -2.35 5.67 -13.40
C ALA A 23 -2.04 4.28 -13.99
N VAL A 24 -0.78 4.03 -14.36
CA VAL A 24 -0.32 2.70 -14.79
C VAL A 24 -0.55 1.68 -13.70
N ARG A 25 -0.21 1.99 -12.44
CA ARG A 25 -0.46 1.10 -11.30
C ARG A 25 -1.93 0.75 -11.15
N LEU A 26 -2.82 1.74 -11.22
CA LEU A 26 -4.27 1.52 -11.18
C LEU A 26 -4.75 0.62 -12.31
N ALA A 27 -4.16 0.75 -13.51
CA ALA A 27 -4.45 -0.12 -14.64
C ALA A 27 -3.91 -1.56 -14.46
N LEU A 28 -2.82 -1.74 -13.71
CA LEU A 28 -2.26 -3.05 -13.40
C LEU A 28 -3.11 -3.85 -12.40
N ILE A 29 -3.92 -3.20 -11.55
CA ILE A 29 -4.78 -3.90 -10.58
C ILE A 29 -5.78 -4.85 -11.27
N PRO A 30 -6.60 -4.44 -12.25
CA PRO A 30 -7.51 -5.37 -12.94
C PRO A 30 -6.76 -6.46 -13.72
N VAL A 31 -5.57 -6.16 -14.26
CA VAL A 31 -4.72 -7.17 -14.90
C VAL A 31 -4.27 -8.21 -13.89
N PHE A 32 -3.79 -7.79 -12.71
CA PHE A 32 -3.44 -8.67 -11.60
C PHE A 32 -4.62 -9.55 -11.18
N VAL A 33 -5.81 -8.96 -11.00
CA VAL A 33 -7.04 -9.71 -10.67
C VAL A 33 -7.34 -10.76 -11.72
N ALA A 34 -7.32 -10.38 -13.00
CA ALA A 34 -7.59 -11.32 -14.09
C ALA A 34 -6.60 -12.49 -14.10
N LEU A 35 -5.31 -12.23 -13.87
CA LEU A 35 -4.28 -13.27 -13.81
C LEU A 35 -4.50 -14.24 -12.64
N VAL A 36 -4.86 -13.74 -11.45
CA VAL A 36 -5.18 -14.60 -10.30
C VAL A 36 -6.46 -15.40 -10.56
N VAL A 37 -7.48 -14.78 -11.16
CA VAL A 37 -8.75 -15.47 -11.44
C VAL A 37 -8.57 -16.56 -12.50
N VAL A 38 -7.85 -16.27 -13.58
CA VAL A 38 -7.55 -17.23 -14.65
C VAL A 38 -6.62 -18.34 -14.16
N SER A 39 -5.69 -18.04 -13.24
CA SER A 39 -4.84 -19.09 -12.65
C SER A 39 -5.63 -20.05 -11.77
N GLY A 40 -6.75 -19.60 -11.19
CA GLY A 40 -7.53 -20.34 -10.21
C GLY A 40 -6.70 -20.80 -9.01
N MET A 41 -5.61 -20.09 -8.68
CA MET A 41 -4.60 -20.47 -7.69
C MET A 41 -3.94 -21.84 -7.91
N THR A 42 -4.07 -22.44 -9.10
CA THR A 42 -3.54 -23.78 -9.40
C THR A 42 -2.58 -23.79 -10.60
N HIS A 43 -2.76 -22.88 -11.56
CA HIS A 43 -1.92 -22.83 -12.75
C HIS A 43 -0.65 -21.98 -12.52
N SER A 44 0.48 -22.64 -12.29
CA SER A 44 1.76 -22.02 -11.91
C SER A 44 2.21 -20.87 -12.82
N GLY A 45 2.04 -20.98 -14.15
CA GLY A 45 2.45 -19.92 -15.09
C GLY A 45 1.69 -18.60 -14.91
N TRP A 46 0.36 -18.68 -14.78
CA TRP A 46 -0.49 -17.51 -14.55
C TRP A 46 -0.29 -16.92 -13.16
N LEU A 47 -0.02 -17.77 -12.17
CA LEU A 47 0.26 -17.33 -10.81
C LEU A 47 1.61 -16.59 -10.71
N ALA A 48 2.66 -17.12 -11.37
CA ALA A 48 3.94 -16.43 -11.49
C ALA A 48 3.77 -15.07 -12.21
N ALA A 49 2.99 -15.01 -13.29
CA ALA A 49 2.68 -13.75 -13.96
C ALA A 49 1.93 -12.77 -13.03
N ALA A 50 0.95 -13.24 -12.26
CA ALA A 50 0.26 -12.43 -11.26
C ALA A 50 1.22 -11.88 -10.20
N CYS A 51 2.14 -12.71 -9.70
CA CYS A 51 3.18 -12.30 -8.75
C CYS A 51 4.07 -11.20 -9.33
N LEU A 52 4.54 -11.36 -10.57
CA LEU A 52 5.37 -10.35 -11.25
C LEU A 52 4.63 -9.03 -11.44
N VAL A 53 3.35 -9.07 -11.85
CA VAL A 53 2.52 -7.85 -11.98
C VAL A 53 2.31 -7.19 -10.62
N PHE A 54 2.03 -7.97 -9.58
CA PHE A 54 1.87 -7.46 -8.21
C PHE A 54 3.14 -6.76 -7.70
N LEU A 55 4.31 -7.38 -7.90
CA LEU A 55 5.60 -6.81 -7.51
C LEU A 55 5.93 -5.56 -8.32
N ALA A 56 5.69 -5.56 -9.63
CA ALA A 56 5.88 -4.39 -10.48
C ALA A 56 4.99 -3.22 -10.04
N ALA A 57 3.70 -3.47 -9.81
CA ALA A 57 2.76 -2.46 -9.32
C ALA A 57 3.15 -1.94 -7.92
N SER A 58 3.61 -2.82 -7.02
CA SER A 58 4.11 -2.43 -5.70
C SER A 58 5.38 -1.56 -5.79
N LEU A 59 6.28 -1.86 -6.72
CA LEU A 59 7.49 -1.07 -6.95
C LEU A 59 7.16 0.31 -7.53
N THR A 60 6.16 0.41 -8.41
CA THR A 60 5.74 1.70 -8.99
C THR A 60 5.27 2.71 -7.94
N ASP A 61 4.63 2.25 -6.84
CA ASP A 61 4.24 3.12 -5.71
C ASP A 61 5.43 3.73 -4.98
N PHE A 62 6.48 2.92 -4.79
CA PHE A 62 7.68 3.45 -4.17
C PHE A 62 8.34 4.50 -5.06
N LEU A 63 8.36 4.25 -6.37
CA LEU A 63 9.01 5.11 -7.37
C LEU A 63 8.25 6.43 -7.57
N ASP A 64 6.94 6.42 -7.77
CA ASP A 64 6.20 7.67 -8.00
C ASP A 64 6.20 8.58 -6.78
N GLY A 65 6.07 8.04 -5.58
CA GLY A 65 6.20 8.79 -4.34
C GLY A 65 7.61 9.40 -4.19
N TRP A 66 8.65 8.69 -4.60
CA TRP A 66 10.02 9.22 -4.59
C TRP A 66 10.21 10.33 -5.63
N ILE A 67 9.74 10.12 -6.87
CA ILE A 67 9.81 11.09 -7.96
C ILE A 67 9.04 12.37 -7.57
N ALA A 68 7.82 12.23 -7.06
CA ALA A 68 6.99 13.36 -6.64
C ALA A 68 7.68 14.22 -5.57
N ARG A 69 8.30 13.59 -4.57
CA ARG A 69 9.03 14.30 -3.50
C ARG A 69 10.33 14.92 -3.98
N ARG A 70 11.09 14.23 -4.84
CA ARG A 70 12.40 14.70 -5.30
C ARG A 70 12.29 15.85 -6.30
N TYR A 71 11.30 15.81 -7.18
CA TYR A 71 11.14 16.78 -8.27
C TYR A 71 10.01 17.80 -8.00
N GLY A 72 9.41 17.79 -6.81
CA GLY A 72 8.35 18.73 -6.46
C GLY A 72 7.07 18.54 -7.29
N LEU A 73 6.81 17.33 -7.81
CA LEU A 73 5.68 17.03 -8.70
C LEU A 73 4.39 16.66 -7.93
N VAL A 74 4.23 17.18 -6.72
CA VAL A 74 3.09 16.87 -5.86
C VAL A 74 1.84 17.61 -6.36
N THR A 75 0.81 16.87 -6.76
CA THR A 75 -0.46 17.43 -7.25
C THR A 75 -1.62 17.13 -6.29
N SER A 76 -2.69 17.91 -6.37
CA SER A 76 -3.93 17.66 -5.60
C SER A 76 -4.59 16.33 -5.98
N PHE A 77 -4.49 15.93 -7.26
CA PHE A 77 -4.97 14.64 -7.74
C PHE A 77 -4.20 13.48 -7.10
N GLY A 78 -2.86 13.49 -7.17
CA GLY A 78 -2.01 12.44 -6.57
C GLY A 78 -2.29 12.26 -5.07
N LYS A 79 -2.48 13.36 -4.32
CA LYS A 79 -2.83 13.30 -2.89
C LYS A 79 -4.09 12.48 -2.58
N VAL A 80 -5.03 12.37 -3.53
CA VAL A 80 -6.27 11.59 -3.38
C VAL A 80 -6.15 10.21 -4.03
N ALA A 81 -5.48 10.11 -5.17
CA ALA A 81 -5.31 8.86 -5.90
C ALA A 81 -4.36 7.89 -5.16
N ASP A 82 -3.24 8.37 -4.63
CA ASP A 82 -2.20 7.54 -4.02
C ASP A 82 -2.75 6.70 -2.84
N PRO A 83 -3.50 7.26 -1.87
CA PRO A 83 -4.02 6.48 -0.73
C PRO A 83 -5.05 5.42 -1.13
N ILE A 84 -5.72 5.60 -2.27
CA ILE A 84 -6.70 4.66 -2.83
C ILE A 84 -5.95 3.54 -3.55
N ALA A 85 -5.05 3.89 -4.47
CA ALA A 85 -4.27 2.94 -5.26
C ALA A 85 -3.42 2.01 -4.37
N ASP A 86 -2.75 2.58 -3.37
CA ASP A 86 -1.90 1.86 -2.40
C ASP A 86 -2.69 0.77 -1.64
N LYS A 87 -3.91 1.09 -1.21
CA LYS A 87 -4.78 0.12 -0.51
C LYS A 87 -5.51 -0.83 -1.45
N ALA A 88 -5.83 -0.39 -2.67
CA ALA A 88 -6.56 -1.20 -3.63
C ALA A 88 -5.73 -2.41 -4.07
N LEU A 89 -4.45 -2.25 -4.39
CA LEU A 89 -3.60 -3.37 -4.83
C LEU A 89 -3.44 -4.42 -3.72
N THR A 90 -2.92 -4.01 -2.56
CA THR A 90 -2.69 -4.92 -1.42
C THR A 90 -4.00 -5.51 -0.92
N GLY A 91 -5.07 -4.71 -0.83
CA GLY A 91 -6.36 -5.16 -0.36
C GLY A 91 -7.01 -6.17 -1.29
N THR A 92 -6.95 -5.94 -2.60
CA THR A 92 -7.47 -6.89 -3.59
C THR A 92 -6.69 -8.20 -3.56
N ALA A 93 -5.37 -8.15 -3.40
CA ALA A 93 -4.56 -9.36 -3.25
C ALA A 93 -4.96 -10.18 -2.00
N LEU A 94 -5.15 -9.54 -0.84
CA LEU A 94 -5.60 -10.22 0.37
C LEU A 94 -7.01 -10.83 0.21
N LEU A 95 -7.93 -10.10 -0.42
CA LEU A 95 -9.28 -10.59 -0.69
C LEU A 95 -9.25 -11.82 -1.59
N LEU A 96 -8.46 -11.80 -2.67
CA LEU A 96 -8.31 -12.94 -3.57
C LEU A 96 -7.68 -14.15 -2.86
N LEU A 97 -6.62 -13.94 -2.09
CA LEU A 97 -6.01 -15.03 -1.31
C LEU A 97 -6.99 -15.65 -0.32
N SER A 98 -7.81 -14.86 0.36
CA SER A 98 -8.87 -15.40 1.24
C SER A 98 -10.00 -16.06 0.47
N TRP A 99 -10.35 -15.55 -0.70
CA TRP A 99 -11.38 -16.12 -1.57
C TRP A 99 -11.02 -17.54 -2.03
N TYR A 100 -9.77 -17.76 -2.42
CA TYR A 100 -9.27 -19.07 -2.82
C TYR A 100 -8.82 -19.97 -1.65
N GLY A 101 -8.98 -19.52 -0.40
CA GLY A 101 -8.69 -20.33 0.79
C GLY A 101 -7.23 -20.34 1.25
N GLU A 102 -6.35 -19.58 0.62
CA GLU A 102 -4.94 -19.46 1.02
C GLU A 102 -4.75 -18.67 2.32
N LEU A 103 -5.68 -17.76 2.62
CA LEU A 103 -5.65 -16.95 3.84
C LEU A 103 -6.97 -17.05 4.60
N TRP A 104 -6.86 -17.28 5.91
CA TRP A 104 -8.01 -17.18 6.79
C TRP A 104 -8.59 -15.75 6.77
N TRP A 105 -9.90 -15.63 6.57
CA TRP A 105 -10.61 -14.34 6.49
C TRP A 105 -10.31 -13.39 7.65
N LEU A 106 -10.05 -13.90 8.86
CA LEU A 106 -9.69 -13.07 10.00
C LEU A 106 -8.41 -12.26 9.76
N VAL A 107 -7.42 -12.84 9.08
CA VAL A 107 -6.17 -12.15 8.70
C VAL A 107 -6.47 -10.96 7.78
N THR A 108 -7.25 -11.20 6.73
CA THR A 108 -7.65 -10.19 5.76
C THR A 108 -8.46 -9.08 6.41
N LEU A 109 -9.44 -9.42 7.26
CA LEU A 109 -10.26 -8.45 7.98
C LEU A 109 -9.44 -7.61 8.97
N VAL A 110 -8.52 -8.22 9.72
CA VAL A 110 -7.64 -7.49 10.66
C VAL A 110 -6.75 -6.51 9.91
N ILE A 111 -6.14 -6.94 8.81
CA ILE A 111 -5.26 -6.07 8.02
C ILE A 111 -6.06 -4.92 7.40
N LEU A 112 -7.12 -5.22 6.64
CA LEU A 112 -7.92 -4.20 5.96
C LEU A 112 -8.58 -3.25 6.96
N GLY A 113 -9.21 -3.80 8.00
CA GLY A 113 -9.84 -3.01 9.06
C GLY A 113 -8.86 -2.04 9.69
N ARG A 114 -7.64 -2.48 10.00
CA ARG A 114 -6.58 -1.61 10.51
C ARG A 114 -6.17 -0.54 9.50
N GLU A 115 -5.97 -0.87 8.23
CA GLU A 115 -5.60 0.11 7.19
C GLU A 115 -6.62 1.24 7.05
N PHE A 116 -7.92 0.89 7.06
CA PHE A 116 -9.00 1.88 7.02
C PHE A 116 -9.10 2.66 8.33
N ALA A 117 -9.02 1.99 9.48
CA ALA A 117 -9.10 2.64 10.80
C ALA A 117 -7.99 3.67 11.02
N VAL A 118 -6.73 3.32 10.73
CA VAL A 118 -5.60 4.27 10.86
C VAL A 118 -5.73 5.45 9.89
N THR A 119 -6.24 5.19 8.68
CA THR A 119 -6.50 6.25 7.70
C THR A 119 -7.58 7.22 8.20
N GLY A 120 -8.72 6.69 8.66
CA GLY A 120 -9.79 7.51 9.24
C GLY A 120 -9.36 8.27 10.49
N LEU A 121 -8.59 7.62 11.36
CA LEU A 121 -8.05 8.24 12.58
C LEU A 121 -7.17 9.45 12.25
N ARG A 122 -6.28 9.33 11.25
CA ARG A 122 -5.43 10.44 10.81
C ARG A 122 -6.25 11.62 10.27
N PHE A 123 -7.28 11.35 9.48
CA PHE A 123 -8.19 12.40 9.00
C PHE A 123 -8.92 13.09 10.15
N TRP A 124 -9.37 12.33 11.16
CA TRP A 124 -10.10 12.87 12.29
C TRP A 124 -9.25 13.78 13.20
N VAL A 125 -7.97 13.46 13.38
CA VAL A 125 -7.07 14.26 14.23
C VAL A 125 -6.32 15.37 13.48
N ILE A 126 -6.44 15.46 12.15
CA ILE A 126 -5.62 16.37 11.33
C ILE A 126 -5.69 17.84 11.77
N ARG A 127 -6.85 18.28 12.31
CA ARG A 127 -7.04 19.65 12.83
C ARG A 127 -6.36 19.91 14.18
N ARG A 128 -5.97 18.86 14.91
CA ARG A 128 -5.33 18.93 16.23
C ARG A 128 -3.81 18.70 16.17
N GLY A 129 -3.31 18.23 15.03
CA GLY A 129 -1.90 17.95 14.82
C GLY A 129 -1.67 16.79 13.84
N VAL A 130 -0.46 16.70 13.32
CA VAL A 130 -0.07 15.66 12.36
C VAL A 130 0.64 14.52 13.10
N ILE A 131 0.11 13.30 12.98
CA ILE A 131 0.79 12.10 13.48
C ILE A 131 1.77 11.60 12.41
N PRO A 132 3.10 11.64 12.65
CA PRO A 132 4.07 11.20 11.65
C PRO A 132 3.98 9.70 11.36
N ALA A 133 4.49 9.30 10.19
CA ALA A 133 4.63 7.90 9.82
C ALA A 133 5.63 7.17 10.75
N SER A 134 5.25 6.04 11.34
CA SER A 134 6.15 5.25 12.17
C SER A 134 7.04 4.31 11.34
N ARG A 135 8.26 4.00 11.82
CA ARG A 135 9.16 3.01 11.19
C ARG A 135 8.47 1.65 11.02
N GLY A 136 7.61 1.28 11.98
CA GLY A 136 6.82 0.05 11.91
C GLY A 136 5.87 0.01 10.70
N GLY A 137 5.37 1.16 10.22
CA GLY A 137 4.55 1.22 9.01
C GLY A 137 5.30 0.78 7.74
N LYS A 138 6.60 1.05 7.66
CA LYS A 138 7.44 0.59 6.55
C LYS A 138 7.66 -0.93 6.61
N LEU A 139 8.00 -1.43 7.80
CA LEU A 139 8.19 -2.87 8.02
C LEU A 139 6.92 -3.66 7.71
N LYS A 140 5.75 -3.17 8.17
CA LYS A 140 4.44 -3.74 7.86
C LYS A 140 4.26 -3.95 6.36
N THR A 141 4.52 -2.90 5.58
CA THR A 141 4.32 -2.89 4.14
C THR A 141 5.28 -3.86 3.45
N ALA A 142 6.55 -3.87 3.84
CA ALA A 142 7.53 -4.82 3.32
C ALA A 142 7.13 -6.29 3.60
N LEU A 143 6.69 -6.59 4.82
CA LEU A 143 6.24 -7.93 5.19
C LEU A 143 4.97 -8.35 4.44
N GLN A 144 4.01 -7.45 4.24
CA GLN A 144 2.79 -7.74 3.47
C GLN A 144 3.09 -8.01 2.01
N ILE A 145 3.91 -7.17 1.36
CA ILE A 145 4.32 -7.37 -0.03
C ILE A 145 5.07 -8.70 -0.15
N ALA A 146 6.02 -8.97 0.74
CA ALA A 146 6.78 -10.22 0.74
C ALA A 146 5.87 -11.44 0.93
N ALA A 147 4.94 -11.39 1.89
CA ALA A 147 4.00 -12.48 2.15
C ALA A 147 3.10 -12.73 0.92
N ILE A 148 2.46 -11.69 0.39
CA ILE A 148 1.57 -11.82 -0.78
C ILE A 148 2.33 -12.36 -1.99
N ALA A 149 3.51 -11.82 -2.28
CA ALA A 149 4.36 -12.33 -3.36
C ALA A 149 4.73 -13.80 -3.14
N TRP A 150 4.94 -14.22 -1.89
CA TRP A 150 5.22 -15.61 -1.55
C TRP A 150 4.03 -16.55 -1.81
N TYR A 151 2.82 -16.12 -1.48
CA TYR A 151 1.59 -16.89 -1.78
C TYR A 151 1.32 -16.98 -3.29
N LEU A 152 1.71 -15.97 -4.06
CA LEU A 152 1.51 -15.93 -5.51
C LEU A 152 2.65 -16.62 -6.28
N TRP A 153 3.81 -16.83 -5.68
CA TRP A 153 4.88 -17.51 -6.40
C TRP A 153 4.69 -19.03 -6.28
N PRO A 154 4.73 -19.79 -7.39
CA PRO A 154 4.51 -21.24 -7.38
C PRO A 154 5.75 -21.98 -6.84
N PHE A 155 6.04 -21.79 -5.56
CA PHE A 155 7.13 -22.47 -4.88
C PHE A 155 6.86 -23.98 -4.77
N PRO A 156 7.92 -24.81 -4.75
CA PRO A 156 7.78 -26.21 -4.37
C PRO A 156 7.25 -26.33 -2.93
N ALA A 157 6.52 -27.41 -2.65
CA ALA A 157 5.74 -27.58 -1.41
C ALA A 157 6.54 -27.31 -0.12
N GLY A 158 7.84 -27.66 -0.06
CA GLY A 158 8.68 -27.40 1.11
C GLY A 158 8.90 -25.92 1.43
N LEU A 159 8.84 -25.04 0.43
CA LEU A 159 9.00 -23.59 0.60
C LEU A 159 7.66 -22.86 0.78
N ALA A 160 6.53 -23.49 0.44
CA ALA A 160 5.20 -22.90 0.62
C ALA A 160 4.89 -22.58 2.09
N ALA A 161 5.43 -23.37 3.03
CA ALA A 161 5.24 -23.18 4.46
C ALA A 161 5.80 -21.84 5.01
N VAL A 162 6.67 -21.14 4.26
CA VAL A 162 7.21 -19.83 4.65
C VAL A 162 6.17 -18.72 4.56
N GLY A 163 5.21 -18.81 3.63
CA GLY A 163 4.16 -17.80 3.40
C GLY A 163 3.35 -17.48 4.67
N PRO A 164 2.82 -18.48 5.39
CA PRO A 164 2.11 -18.27 6.65
C PRO A 164 2.94 -17.55 7.73
N TRP A 165 4.24 -17.82 7.84
CA TRP A 165 5.11 -17.14 8.80
C TRP A 165 5.33 -15.66 8.43
N LEU A 166 5.55 -15.37 7.14
CA LEU A 166 5.65 -14.00 6.64
C LEU A 166 4.36 -13.22 6.89
N MET A 167 3.21 -13.83 6.61
CA MET A 167 1.90 -13.22 6.85
C MET A 167 1.63 -13.03 8.34
N GLY A 168 1.96 -14.01 9.19
CA GLY A 168 1.84 -13.89 10.64
C GLY A 168 2.67 -12.73 11.18
N ALA A 169 3.92 -12.59 10.75
CA ALA A 169 4.75 -11.44 11.08
C ALA A 169 4.13 -10.12 10.59
N ALA A 170 3.59 -10.10 9.37
CA ALA A 170 2.89 -8.93 8.82
C ALA A 170 1.68 -8.53 9.70
N VAL A 171 0.87 -9.49 10.15
CA VAL A 171 -0.27 -9.26 11.05
C VAL A 171 0.19 -8.70 12.39
N VAL A 172 1.20 -9.29 13.03
CA VAL A 172 1.74 -8.83 14.31
C VAL A 172 2.19 -7.37 14.22
N VAL A 173 2.97 -7.04 13.18
CA VAL A 173 3.42 -5.66 12.95
C VAL A 173 2.24 -4.74 12.65
N THR A 174 1.24 -5.20 11.88
CA THR A 174 0.03 -4.43 11.55
C THR A 174 -0.75 -4.03 12.80
N VAL A 175 -0.99 -4.99 13.69
CA VAL A 175 -1.72 -4.78 14.95
C VAL A 175 -0.91 -3.89 15.89
N ALA A 176 0.36 -4.20 16.13
CA ALA A 176 1.22 -3.42 17.03
C ALA A 176 1.30 -1.95 16.61
N THR A 177 1.46 -1.69 15.32
CA THR A 177 1.50 -0.33 14.80
C THR A 177 0.12 0.34 14.81
N GLY A 178 -0.97 -0.41 14.61
CA GLY A 178 -2.34 0.11 14.76
C GLY A 178 -2.61 0.63 16.18
N VAL A 179 -2.18 -0.14 17.19
CA VAL A 179 -2.27 0.23 18.60
C VAL A 179 -1.43 1.49 18.91
N ASP A 180 -0.18 1.56 18.42
CA ASP A 180 0.66 2.76 18.55
C ASP A 180 -0.02 4.01 17.96
N TYR A 181 -0.66 3.89 16.79
CA TYR A 181 -1.43 4.98 16.18
C TYR A 181 -2.61 5.42 17.05
N ALA A 182 -3.37 4.48 17.61
CA ALA A 182 -4.50 4.78 18.49
C ALA A 182 -4.04 5.54 19.75
N PHE A 183 -2.96 5.09 20.39
CA PHE A 183 -2.41 5.77 21.57
C PHE A 183 -1.92 7.18 21.26
N ARG A 184 -1.21 7.38 20.13
CA ARG A 184 -0.75 8.71 19.72
C ARG A 184 -1.91 9.66 19.47
N ALA A 185 -2.96 9.21 18.78
CA ALA A 185 -4.14 10.01 18.53
C ALA A 185 -4.89 10.38 19.81
N TRP A 186 -5.00 9.44 20.75
CA TRP A 186 -5.63 9.70 22.04
C TRP A 186 -4.84 10.70 22.89
N ARG A 187 -3.50 10.60 22.94
CA ARG A 187 -2.65 11.60 23.62
C ARG A 187 -2.81 12.98 23.01
N LEU A 188 -2.75 13.08 21.68
CA LEU A 188 -2.93 14.34 20.96
C LEU A 188 -4.29 15.01 21.28
N ARG A 189 -5.33 14.22 21.49
CA ARG A 189 -6.66 14.72 21.88
C ARG A 189 -6.77 15.21 23.32
N ARG A 190 -5.91 14.74 24.23
CA ARG A 190 -5.90 15.17 25.64
C ARG A 190 -5.05 16.41 25.87
N SER A 191 -4.09 16.68 24.99
CA SER A 191 -3.13 17.78 25.12
C SER A 191 -3.55 19.07 24.42
N GLY A 192 -4.70 19.10 23.73
CA GLY A 192 -5.26 20.29 23.09
C GLY A 192 -6.77 20.33 23.24
#